data_AF-A0A2E7WME2-F1
#
_entry.id   AF-A0A2E7WME2-F1
#
_cell.length_a   1.000
_cell.length_b   1.000
_cell.length_c   1.000
_cell.angle_alpha   90.00
_cell.angle_beta   90.00
_cell.angle_gamma   90.00
#
_symmetry.space_group_name_H-M   'P 1'
#
loop_
_entity.id
_entity.type
_entity.pdbx_description
1 polymer ?
#
loop_
_entity_poly.entity_id
_entity_poly.type
_entity_poly.pdbx_seq_one_letter_code
_entity_poly.pdbx_strand_id
1 'polypeptide(L)'
;MTIHAEIRIPTSDLRADISFFTTTLKMRMDMIYPADDPQVAVFSGHGIRVRIETGASEAPVTLRILCEDPSTFAAGDVDLVAPNGTKVEIRPLHVPMVMPETQHSFVVRRLSDQAPWVIGRAGMHYRDLIPDRLGGSIIASHIRIPDGGPVPDMVHYHTVGFQLIFCYRGWVDLVYEDQGDPFRLEAGNCVIQPPEIRHKVLYASDNIEVIEIGVPAEHVTTIDHDMTLPNGPADPARKFQGQSFVHHKADQARWHPFRLPGFVSRDTAIAHNTGNVAGVHVVRPGTGTMEWTEHKCDILFTFVMEGRMELEGEGRDAVQLQPGDAFVIPPGMSTRYRPLGADLELLEVSLPGVFETILSQ
;
A
#
# COMPACT_ATOMS: atom_id res chain seq x y z
N MET A 1 -8.51 15.49 -35.54
CA MET A 1 -8.11 14.23 -36.19
C MET A 1 -8.61 13.11 -35.30
N THR A 2 -9.48 12.23 -35.81
CA THR A 2 -9.96 11.07 -35.05
C THR A 2 -8.97 9.93 -35.28
N ILE A 3 -8.46 9.34 -34.21
CA ILE A 3 -7.46 8.26 -34.26
C ILE A 3 -8.07 7.06 -33.53
N HIS A 4 -8.07 5.89 -34.17
CA HIS A 4 -8.53 4.63 -33.59
C HIS A 4 -7.45 3.57 -33.74
N ALA A 5 -7.32 2.71 -32.73
CA ALA A 5 -6.56 1.48 -32.79
C ALA A 5 -7.53 0.29 -32.68
N GLU A 6 -7.21 -0.85 -33.28
CA GLU A 6 -7.99 -2.08 -33.18
C GLU A 6 -7.08 -3.31 -33.16
N ILE A 7 -7.53 -4.35 -32.48
CA ILE A 7 -6.88 -5.66 -32.46
C ILE A 7 -7.46 -6.47 -33.61
N ARG A 8 -6.63 -6.87 -34.58
CA ARG A 8 -7.05 -7.76 -35.67
C ARG A 8 -6.97 -9.21 -35.21
N ILE A 9 -8.05 -9.95 -35.43
CA ILE A 9 -8.21 -11.35 -35.04
C ILE A 9 -8.70 -12.13 -36.27
N PRO A 10 -8.09 -13.27 -36.62
CA PRO A 10 -8.53 -14.07 -37.76
C PRO A 10 -9.91 -14.67 -37.52
N THR A 11 -10.59 -15.06 -38.59
CA THR A 11 -11.76 -15.95 -38.52
C THR A 11 -11.85 -16.88 -39.72
N SER A 12 -12.44 -18.05 -39.51
CA SER A 12 -12.92 -18.95 -40.56
C SER A 12 -14.45 -19.01 -40.65
N ASP A 13 -15.16 -18.40 -39.69
CA ASP A 13 -16.63 -18.34 -39.62
C ASP A 13 -17.07 -17.03 -38.96
N LEU A 14 -17.08 -15.96 -39.75
CA LEU A 14 -17.43 -14.62 -39.27
C LEU A 14 -18.86 -14.56 -38.69
N ARG A 15 -19.79 -15.38 -39.21
CA ARG A 15 -21.19 -15.35 -38.75
C ARG A 15 -21.29 -15.88 -37.32
N ALA A 16 -20.60 -16.97 -37.01
CA ALA A 16 -20.55 -17.51 -35.65
C ALA A 16 -19.89 -16.50 -34.69
N ASP A 17 -18.79 -15.87 -35.11
CA ASP A 17 -18.11 -14.85 -34.29
C ASP A 17 -19.01 -13.62 -34.04
N ILE A 18 -19.75 -13.12 -35.04
CA ILE A 18 -20.67 -12.00 -34.85
C ILE A 18 -21.64 -12.28 -33.69
N SER A 19 -22.24 -13.48 -33.64
CA SER A 19 -23.14 -13.85 -32.55
C SER A 19 -22.42 -13.88 -31.20
N PHE A 20 -21.20 -14.43 -31.16
CA PHE A 20 -20.41 -14.50 -29.94
C PHE A 20 -20.05 -13.10 -29.41
N PHE A 21 -19.50 -12.22 -30.24
CA PHE A 21 -19.07 -10.89 -29.83
C PHE A 21 -20.27 -9.98 -29.48
N THR A 22 -21.39 -10.07 -30.19
CA THR A 22 -22.56 -9.20 -29.92
C THR A 22 -23.47 -9.70 -28.80
N THR A 23 -23.67 -11.01 -28.68
CA THR A 23 -24.65 -11.57 -27.73
C THR A 23 -23.96 -12.05 -26.46
N THR A 24 -22.90 -12.85 -26.58
CA THR A 24 -22.17 -13.40 -25.42
C THR A 24 -21.35 -12.32 -24.76
N LEU A 25 -20.51 -11.62 -25.52
CA LEU A 25 -19.66 -10.54 -24.99
C LEU A 25 -20.36 -9.18 -24.91
N LYS A 26 -21.60 -9.06 -25.41
CA LYS A 26 -22.38 -7.81 -25.38
C LYS A 26 -21.63 -6.59 -25.99
N MET A 27 -20.77 -6.82 -26.99
CA MET A 27 -20.05 -5.75 -27.69
C MET A 27 -20.91 -5.14 -28.80
N ARG A 28 -20.70 -3.85 -29.07
CA ARG A 28 -21.38 -3.16 -30.16
C ARG A 28 -20.64 -3.41 -31.46
N MET A 29 -21.35 -3.85 -32.50
CA MET A 29 -20.80 -3.88 -33.86
C MET A 29 -20.78 -2.46 -34.43
N ASP A 30 -19.60 -1.98 -34.82
CA ASP A 30 -19.40 -0.64 -35.38
C ASP A 30 -19.31 -0.65 -36.91
N MET A 31 -18.83 -1.73 -37.50
CA MET A 31 -18.63 -1.85 -38.95
C MET A 31 -18.73 -3.31 -39.40
N ILE A 32 -19.25 -3.51 -40.62
CA ILE A 32 -19.25 -4.79 -41.33
C ILE A 32 -18.91 -4.54 -42.81
N TYR A 33 -18.09 -5.39 -43.41
CA TYR A 33 -17.62 -5.20 -44.80
C TYR A 33 -17.23 -6.52 -45.49
N PRO A 34 -17.52 -6.67 -46.80
CA PRO A 34 -18.54 -5.93 -47.54
C PRO A 34 -19.95 -6.30 -47.04
N ALA A 35 -20.98 -5.58 -47.48
CA ALA A 35 -22.35 -5.77 -46.96
C ALA A 35 -23.05 -7.01 -47.52
N ASP A 36 -22.69 -7.43 -48.72
CA ASP A 36 -23.27 -8.53 -49.50
C ASP A 36 -22.58 -9.88 -49.26
N ASP A 37 -21.28 -9.87 -48.92
CA ASP A 37 -20.53 -11.05 -48.50
C ASP A 37 -19.52 -10.70 -47.37
N PRO A 38 -19.99 -10.53 -46.12
CA PRO A 38 -19.14 -10.04 -45.03
C PRO A 38 -17.87 -10.88 -44.81
N GLN A 39 -16.72 -10.21 -44.91
CA GLN A 39 -15.38 -10.75 -44.65
C GLN A 39 -14.72 -10.10 -43.42
N VAL A 40 -15.28 -8.98 -42.96
CA VAL A 40 -14.77 -8.18 -41.85
C VAL A 40 -15.94 -7.71 -40.99
N ALA A 41 -15.79 -7.81 -39.67
CA ALA A 41 -16.64 -7.10 -38.72
C ALA A 41 -15.77 -6.45 -37.63
N VAL A 42 -16.13 -5.24 -37.23
CA VAL A 42 -15.43 -4.51 -36.17
C VAL A 42 -16.38 -4.23 -35.02
N PHE A 43 -15.93 -4.53 -33.81
CA PHE A 43 -16.69 -4.38 -32.58
C PHE A 43 -15.97 -3.47 -31.59
N SER A 44 -16.73 -2.75 -30.77
CA SER A 44 -16.21 -2.03 -29.61
C SER A 44 -17.02 -2.32 -28.35
N GLY A 45 -16.33 -2.34 -27.22
CA GLY A 45 -16.89 -2.64 -25.91
C GLY A 45 -15.78 -2.91 -24.90
N HIS A 46 -16.07 -2.76 -23.61
CA HIS A 46 -15.16 -3.11 -22.50
C HIS A 46 -13.76 -2.48 -22.62
N GLY A 47 -13.67 -1.28 -23.17
CA GLY A 47 -12.40 -0.55 -23.34
C GLY A 47 -11.55 -0.95 -24.55
N ILE A 48 -12.01 -1.90 -25.39
CA ILE A 48 -11.26 -2.36 -26.57
C ILE A 48 -12.06 -2.23 -27.87
N ARG A 49 -11.32 -2.25 -28.98
CA ARG A 49 -11.84 -2.37 -30.35
C ARG A 49 -11.21 -3.58 -31.02
N VAL A 50 -12.03 -4.47 -31.57
CA VAL A 50 -11.59 -5.73 -32.19
C VAL A 50 -12.10 -5.82 -33.63
N ARG A 51 -11.22 -6.16 -34.56
CA ARG A 51 -11.49 -6.41 -35.97
C ARG A 51 -11.39 -7.90 -36.23
N ILE A 52 -12.51 -8.54 -36.51
CA ILE A 52 -12.58 -9.94 -36.92
C ILE A 52 -12.51 -9.98 -38.45
N GLU A 53 -11.50 -10.64 -39.01
CA GLU A 53 -11.20 -10.58 -40.45
C GLU A 53 -10.86 -11.95 -41.03
N THR A 54 -11.54 -12.34 -42.10
CA THR A 54 -11.24 -13.56 -42.86
C THR A 54 -9.88 -13.45 -43.52
N GLY A 55 -9.07 -14.51 -43.42
CA GLY A 55 -7.74 -14.57 -44.06
C GLY A 55 -6.66 -13.73 -43.36
N ALA A 56 -6.94 -13.17 -42.19
CA ALA A 56 -5.91 -12.59 -41.35
C ALA A 56 -4.91 -13.67 -40.87
N SER A 57 -3.64 -13.31 -40.70
CA SER A 57 -2.55 -14.26 -40.43
C SER A 57 -2.14 -14.35 -38.96
N GLU A 58 -2.76 -13.55 -38.10
CA GLU A 58 -2.48 -13.50 -36.66
C GLU A 58 -2.90 -14.80 -35.95
N ALA A 59 -2.28 -15.06 -34.80
CA ALA A 59 -2.74 -16.12 -33.90
C ALA A 59 -3.98 -15.65 -33.12
N PRO A 60 -4.85 -16.57 -32.67
CA PRO A 60 -5.92 -16.24 -31.73
C PRO A 60 -5.37 -15.57 -30.47
N VAL A 61 -6.09 -14.56 -29.97
CA VAL A 61 -5.71 -13.78 -28.79
C VAL A 61 -6.43 -14.29 -27.54
N THR A 62 -5.96 -13.86 -26.36
CA THR A 62 -6.72 -13.96 -25.11
C THR A 62 -7.25 -12.57 -24.76
N LEU A 63 -8.58 -12.45 -24.63
CA LEU A 63 -9.25 -11.27 -24.10
C LEU A 63 -9.55 -11.51 -22.62
N ARG A 64 -8.97 -10.70 -21.73
CA ARG A 64 -9.30 -10.73 -20.31
C ARG A 64 -10.30 -9.63 -20.01
N ILE A 65 -11.55 -10.01 -19.72
CA ILE A 65 -12.64 -9.09 -19.38
C ILE A 65 -12.79 -9.06 -17.86
N LEU A 66 -12.73 -7.86 -17.31
CA LEU A 66 -12.81 -7.62 -15.88
C LEU A 66 -14.17 -6.98 -15.56
N CYS A 67 -14.96 -7.58 -14.67
CA CYS A 67 -16.30 -7.09 -14.30
C CYS A 67 -16.62 -7.30 -12.82
N GLU A 68 -17.51 -6.49 -12.26
CA GLU A 68 -17.85 -6.53 -10.82
C GLU A 68 -18.40 -7.89 -10.38
N ASP A 69 -19.31 -8.47 -11.18
CA ASP A 69 -19.89 -9.79 -10.94
C ASP A 69 -19.79 -10.68 -12.19
N PRO A 70 -18.75 -11.54 -12.27
CA PRO A 70 -18.60 -12.50 -13.37
C PRO A 70 -19.81 -13.40 -13.60
N SER A 71 -20.62 -13.69 -12.58
CA SER A 71 -21.77 -14.60 -12.71
C SER A 71 -22.91 -14.02 -13.54
N THR A 72 -22.95 -12.70 -13.72
CA THR A 72 -24.02 -11.99 -14.45
C THR A 72 -23.66 -11.72 -15.92
N PHE A 73 -22.43 -12.01 -16.32
CA PHE A 73 -21.91 -11.79 -17.67
C PHE A 73 -21.69 -13.13 -18.38
N ALA A 74 -21.86 -13.16 -19.71
CA ALA A 74 -21.70 -14.36 -20.53
C ALA A 74 -22.39 -15.63 -19.96
N ALA A 75 -23.61 -15.50 -19.43
CA ALA A 75 -24.37 -16.58 -18.78
C ALA A 75 -23.68 -17.25 -17.57
N GLY A 76 -22.69 -16.58 -16.97
CA GLY A 76 -21.93 -17.06 -15.83
C GLY A 76 -20.68 -17.86 -16.19
N ASP A 77 -20.42 -18.09 -17.48
CA ASP A 77 -19.19 -18.74 -17.93
C ASP A 77 -18.01 -17.79 -17.73
N VAL A 78 -16.93 -18.29 -17.13
CA VAL A 78 -15.74 -17.48 -16.82
C VAL A 78 -14.55 -17.75 -17.74
N ASP A 79 -14.58 -18.87 -18.47
CA ASP A 79 -13.58 -19.23 -19.47
C ASP A 79 -14.28 -19.67 -20.75
N LEU A 80 -14.19 -18.86 -21.80
CA LEU A 80 -14.84 -19.13 -23.09
C LEU A 80 -13.81 -19.21 -24.21
N VAL A 81 -14.22 -19.88 -25.28
CA VAL A 81 -13.49 -19.89 -26.56
C VAL A 81 -14.47 -19.46 -27.64
N ALA A 82 -14.16 -18.35 -28.31
CA ALA A 82 -14.91 -17.90 -29.48
C ALA A 82 -14.74 -18.89 -30.65
N PRO A 83 -15.66 -18.90 -31.63
CA PRO A 83 -15.54 -19.74 -32.82
C PRO A 83 -14.21 -19.61 -33.56
N ASN A 84 -13.64 -18.39 -33.65
CA ASN A 84 -12.30 -18.18 -34.21
C ASN A 84 -11.11 -18.59 -33.32
N GLY A 85 -11.36 -19.21 -32.17
CA GLY A 85 -10.34 -19.65 -31.22
C GLY A 85 -9.87 -18.58 -30.23
N THR A 86 -10.43 -17.36 -30.26
CA THR A 86 -10.12 -16.33 -29.26
C THR A 86 -10.53 -16.82 -27.87
N LYS A 87 -9.59 -16.84 -26.94
CA LYS A 87 -9.89 -17.18 -25.54
C LYS A 87 -10.44 -15.95 -24.83
N VAL A 88 -11.47 -16.13 -24.02
CA VAL A 88 -12.01 -15.06 -23.20
C VAL A 88 -11.99 -15.50 -21.74
N GLU A 89 -11.26 -14.75 -20.91
CA GLU A 89 -11.21 -14.95 -19.47
C GLU A 89 -12.01 -13.84 -18.80
N ILE A 90 -13.13 -14.19 -18.17
CA ILE A 90 -13.91 -13.25 -17.37
C ILE A 90 -13.46 -13.41 -15.92
N ARG A 91 -13.02 -12.31 -15.32
CA ARG A 91 -12.52 -12.28 -13.94
C ARG A 91 -13.14 -11.09 -13.18
N PRO A 92 -13.12 -11.11 -11.84
CA PRO A 92 -13.53 -9.97 -11.04
C PRO A 92 -12.75 -8.70 -11.42
N LEU A 93 -13.45 -7.56 -11.45
CA LEU A 93 -12.84 -6.25 -11.73
C LEU A 93 -11.84 -5.87 -10.66
N HIS A 94 -12.17 -6.14 -9.41
CA HIS A 94 -11.32 -5.92 -8.26
C HIS A 94 -10.81 -7.26 -7.77
N VAL A 95 -9.49 -7.41 -7.70
CA VAL A 95 -8.88 -8.53 -6.99
C VAL A 95 -9.10 -8.28 -5.50
N PRO A 96 -9.77 -9.19 -4.76
CA PRO A 96 -9.95 -9.02 -3.33
C PRO A 96 -8.59 -8.88 -2.65
N MET A 97 -8.48 -7.92 -1.72
CA MET A 97 -7.32 -7.85 -0.85
C MET A 97 -7.23 -9.13 -0.03
N VAL A 98 -6.10 -9.82 -0.14
CA VAL A 98 -5.80 -11.01 0.66
C VAL A 98 -4.93 -10.58 1.83
N MET A 99 -5.34 -10.96 3.04
CA MET A 99 -4.55 -10.76 4.26
C MET A 99 -3.82 -12.06 4.59
N PRO A 100 -2.49 -12.16 4.40
CA PRO A 100 -1.73 -13.32 4.81
C PRO A 100 -1.76 -13.48 6.34
N GLU A 101 -1.65 -14.73 6.81
CA GLU A 101 -1.44 -15.00 8.22
C GLU A 101 -0.05 -14.51 8.64
N THR A 102 0.01 -13.74 9.73
CA THR A 102 1.26 -13.20 10.27
C THR A 102 2.17 -14.34 10.73
N GLN A 103 3.37 -14.41 10.16
CA GLN A 103 4.42 -15.31 10.63
C GLN A 103 5.27 -14.60 11.68
N HIS A 104 5.07 -14.92 12.96
CA HIS A 104 5.78 -14.30 14.06
C HIS A 104 7.27 -14.65 14.05
N SER A 105 8.12 -13.64 13.85
CA SER A 105 9.57 -13.78 13.87
C SER A 105 10.21 -12.62 14.65
N PHE A 106 11.35 -12.91 15.29
CA PHE A 106 12.22 -11.86 15.84
C PHE A 106 13.18 -11.42 14.74
N VAL A 107 13.05 -10.17 14.31
CA VAL A 107 13.83 -9.60 13.21
C VAL A 107 14.61 -8.41 13.74
N VAL A 108 15.89 -8.33 13.41
CA VAL A 108 16.68 -7.10 13.57
C VAL A 108 17.30 -6.76 12.22
N ARG A 109 17.12 -5.51 11.79
CA ARG A 109 17.57 -5.01 10.49
C ARG A 109 18.44 -3.78 10.70
N ARG A 110 19.76 -3.97 10.67
CA ARG A 110 20.70 -2.85 10.85
C ARG A 110 20.99 -2.15 9.54
N LEU A 111 21.19 -0.84 9.59
CA LEU A 111 21.64 -0.05 8.46
C LEU A 111 23.07 -0.46 8.03
N SER A 112 23.91 -0.85 9.01
CA SER A 112 25.29 -1.31 8.77
C SER A 112 25.38 -2.60 7.96
N ASP A 113 24.30 -3.39 7.88
CA ASP A 113 24.28 -4.66 7.17
C ASP A 113 24.32 -4.49 5.63
N GLN A 114 24.56 -3.26 5.14
CA GLN A 114 24.67 -2.87 3.72
C GLN A 114 23.52 -3.41 2.86
N ALA A 115 22.32 -3.48 3.43
CA ALA A 115 21.11 -3.78 2.67
C ALA A 115 21.05 -2.82 1.45
N PRO A 116 20.99 -3.34 0.22
CA PRO A 116 21.01 -2.49 -0.96
C PRO A 116 19.76 -1.62 -0.94
N TRP A 117 19.97 -0.32 -1.13
CA TRP A 117 18.89 0.57 -1.51
C TRP A 117 18.43 0.17 -2.91
N VAL A 118 17.15 -0.15 -3.05
CA VAL A 118 16.56 -0.44 -4.35
C VAL A 118 16.01 0.85 -4.92
N ILE A 119 16.41 1.20 -6.14
CA ILE A 119 15.82 2.32 -6.86
C ILE A 119 14.44 1.87 -7.33
N GLY A 120 13.39 2.47 -6.76
CA GLY A 120 12.01 2.21 -7.13
C GLY A 120 11.47 3.24 -8.12
N ARG A 121 10.18 3.56 -8.02
CA ARG A 121 9.51 4.53 -8.90
C ARG A 121 10.03 5.96 -8.63
N ALA A 122 9.98 6.82 -9.65
CA ALA A 122 10.27 8.25 -9.55
C ALA A 122 11.63 8.61 -8.89
N GLY A 123 12.65 7.73 -8.98
CA GLY A 123 13.96 7.97 -8.37
C GLY A 123 14.02 7.78 -6.85
N MET A 124 12.94 7.29 -6.23
CA MET A 124 12.88 7.03 -4.80
C MET A 124 13.72 5.79 -4.46
N HIS A 125 14.50 5.86 -3.39
CA HIS A 125 15.32 4.75 -2.91
C HIS A 125 14.60 4.06 -1.74
N TYR A 126 14.40 2.76 -1.84
CA TYR A 126 13.70 1.94 -0.85
C TYR A 126 14.66 1.01 -0.13
N ARG A 127 14.48 0.86 1.18
CA ARG A 127 15.13 -0.16 2.01
C ARG A 127 14.08 -0.87 2.85
N ASP A 128 13.94 -2.18 2.60
CA ASP A 128 13.05 -3.04 3.35
C ASP A 128 13.58 -3.26 4.79
N LEU A 129 12.73 -2.97 5.77
CA LEU A 129 13.01 -3.04 7.21
C LEU A 129 12.59 -4.38 7.83
N ILE A 130 11.79 -5.19 7.13
CA ILE A 130 11.33 -6.51 7.55
C ILE A 130 11.46 -7.46 6.35
N PRO A 131 12.66 -8.03 6.09
CA PRO A 131 12.92 -8.76 4.85
C PRO A 131 12.00 -9.96 4.57
N ASP A 132 11.53 -10.65 5.62
CA ASP A 132 10.58 -11.77 5.50
C ASP A 132 9.11 -11.31 5.46
N ARG A 133 8.87 -10.01 5.66
CA ARG A 133 7.56 -9.35 5.68
C ARG A 133 6.54 -10.02 6.60
N LEU A 134 7.04 -10.75 7.61
CA LEU A 134 6.25 -11.61 8.49
C LEU A 134 5.25 -12.48 7.72
N GLY A 135 5.72 -13.15 6.67
CA GLY A 135 4.87 -13.99 5.80
C GLY A 135 4.02 -13.21 4.80
N GLY A 136 4.37 -11.95 4.52
CA GLY A 136 3.64 -11.05 3.61
C GLY A 136 2.55 -10.22 4.29
N SER A 137 2.40 -10.32 5.61
CA SER A 137 1.38 -9.58 6.38
C SER A 137 1.69 -8.08 6.49
N ILE A 138 2.97 -7.68 6.40
CA ILE A 138 3.39 -6.28 6.54
C ILE A 138 4.61 -5.95 5.68
N ILE A 139 4.64 -4.75 5.12
CA ILE A 139 5.86 -4.11 4.63
C ILE A 139 6.19 -2.90 5.50
N ALA A 140 7.47 -2.75 5.84
CA ALA A 140 8.00 -1.54 6.45
C ALA A 140 9.18 -1.05 5.59
N SER A 141 9.05 0.13 5.01
CA SER A 141 10.02 0.69 4.08
C SER A 141 10.64 1.95 4.66
N HIS A 142 11.98 2.00 4.71
CA HIS A 142 12.69 3.27 4.79
C HIS A 142 12.90 3.78 3.38
N ILE A 143 12.27 4.90 3.05
CA ILE A 143 12.29 5.52 1.73
C ILE A 143 13.06 6.83 1.82
N ARG A 144 13.94 7.09 0.85
CA ARG A 144 14.61 8.39 0.71
C ARG A 144 14.50 8.95 -0.71
N ILE A 145 14.42 10.27 -0.80
CA ILE A 145 14.47 11.02 -2.07
C ILE A 145 15.69 11.95 -2.01
N PRO A 146 16.79 11.61 -2.70
CA PRO A 146 18.02 12.43 -2.64
C PRO A 146 17.82 13.83 -3.21
N ASP A 147 17.28 13.89 -4.44
CA ASP A 147 17.03 15.13 -5.16
C ASP A 147 15.56 15.53 -4.94
N GLY A 148 15.32 16.57 -4.15
CA GLY A 148 13.98 17.06 -3.85
C GLY A 148 13.34 17.80 -5.03
N GLY A 149 12.30 18.57 -4.75
CA GLY A 149 11.54 19.34 -5.73
C GLY A 149 10.19 18.72 -6.07
N PRO A 150 9.63 19.03 -7.26
CA PRO A 150 8.34 18.48 -7.69
C PRO A 150 8.40 16.96 -7.83
N VAL A 151 7.44 16.27 -7.22
CA VAL A 151 7.33 14.81 -7.36
C VAL A 151 6.41 14.50 -8.54
N PRO A 152 6.84 13.70 -9.54
CA PRO A 152 6.04 13.37 -10.72
C PRO A 152 4.97 12.30 -10.39
N ASP A 153 4.13 12.60 -9.40
CA ASP A 153 3.09 11.72 -8.90
C ASP A 153 1.74 12.00 -9.58
N MET A 154 0.89 10.98 -9.61
CA MET A 154 -0.48 11.04 -10.11
C MET A 154 -1.46 10.81 -8.96
N VAL A 155 -2.69 11.27 -9.10
CA VAL A 155 -3.72 10.91 -8.11
C VAL A 155 -3.87 9.40 -8.12
N HIS A 156 -3.69 8.78 -6.95
CA HIS A 156 -3.76 7.34 -6.82
C HIS A 156 -4.29 6.96 -5.43
N TYR A 157 -4.61 5.68 -5.28
CA TYR A 157 -5.00 5.10 -4.02
C TYR A 157 -4.50 3.66 -3.90
N HIS A 158 -4.50 3.13 -2.68
CA HIS A 158 -4.08 1.77 -2.39
C HIS A 158 -5.23 0.93 -1.84
N THR A 159 -5.36 -0.29 -2.34
CA THR A 159 -6.25 -1.31 -1.77
C THR A 159 -5.50 -2.03 -0.66
N VAL A 160 -5.55 -1.46 0.55
CA VAL A 160 -4.82 -1.89 1.76
C VAL A 160 -5.77 -1.93 2.97
N GLY A 161 -5.38 -2.68 3.99
CA GLY A 161 -6.03 -2.65 5.30
C GLY A 161 -5.50 -1.52 6.18
N PHE A 162 -4.24 -1.10 6.01
CA PHE A 162 -3.63 0.01 6.73
C PHE A 162 -2.41 0.54 5.97
N GLN A 163 -2.21 1.86 5.99
CA GLN A 163 -0.99 2.49 5.50
C GLN A 163 -0.63 3.73 6.33
N LEU A 164 0.65 3.85 6.68
CA LEU A 164 1.22 4.96 7.43
C LEU A 164 2.35 5.58 6.62
N ILE A 165 2.40 6.91 6.59
CA ILE A 165 3.61 7.66 6.20
C ILE A 165 4.07 8.47 7.41
N PHE A 166 5.25 8.16 7.92
CA PHE A 166 5.92 8.93 8.96
C PHE A 166 7.11 9.69 8.36
N CYS A 167 7.12 11.01 8.48
CA CYS A 167 8.23 11.81 7.98
C CYS A 167 9.39 11.74 8.97
N TYR A 168 10.49 11.08 8.60
CA TYR A 168 11.64 10.91 9.47
C TYR A 168 12.61 12.10 9.37
N ARG A 169 12.95 12.53 8.15
CA ARG A 169 13.81 13.70 7.88
C ARG A 169 13.23 14.55 6.75
N GLY A 170 13.43 15.87 6.81
CA GLY A 170 12.97 16.77 5.75
C GLY A 170 11.46 17.07 5.82
N TRP A 171 10.85 17.30 4.65
CA TRP A 171 9.40 17.51 4.51
C TRP A 171 8.87 17.07 3.13
N VAL A 172 7.58 16.70 3.07
CA VAL A 172 6.81 16.54 1.82
C VAL A 172 5.56 17.42 1.83
N ASP A 173 5.17 17.94 0.67
CA ASP A 173 3.85 18.56 0.47
C ASP A 173 2.90 17.54 -0.16
N LEU A 174 1.75 17.35 0.46
CA LEU A 174 0.77 16.30 0.15
C LEU A 174 -0.62 16.90 -0.04
N VAL A 175 -1.46 16.22 -0.82
CA VAL A 175 -2.90 16.49 -0.91
C VAL A 175 -3.67 15.18 -0.85
N TYR A 176 -4.78 15.18 -0.11
CA TYR A 176 -5.62 14.02 0.15
C TYR A 176 -7.09 14.34 -0.12
N GLU A 177 -7.82 13.34 -0.61
CA GLU A 177 -9.27 13.37 -0.83
C GLU A 177 -10.00 13.86 0.43
N ASP A 178 -10.85 14.86 0.25
CA ASP A 178 -11.71 15.47 1.27
C ASP A 178 -10.98 16.16 2.43
N GLN A 179 -9.64 16.29 2.38
CA GLN A 179 -8.87 16.93 3.47
C GLN A 179 -8.60 18.43 3.23
N GLY A 180 -9.10 18.98 2.13
CA GLY A 180 -8.93 20.39 1.77
C GLY A 180 -7.63 20.66 1.01
N ASP A 181 -7.08 21.86 1.21
CA ASP A 181 -5.89 22.32 0.50
C ASP A 181 -4.65 21.46 0.82
N PRO A 182 -3.67 21.40 -0.11
CA PRO A 182 -2.40 20.73 0.16
C PRO A 182 -1.72 21.26 1.42
N PHE A 183 -1.03 20.37 2.14
CA PHE A 183 -0.31 20.70 3.37
C PHE A 183 1.08 20.06 3.39
N ARG A 184 1.94 20.60 4.26
CA ARG A 184 3.28 20.07 4.50
C ARG A 184 3.29 19.07 5.65
N LEU A 185 3.88 17.91 5.41
CA LEU A 185 4.26 16.93 6.42
C LEU A 185 5.75 17.11 6.74
N GLU A 186 6.05 17.55 7.96
CA GLU A 186 7.42 17.81 8.44
C GLU A 186 7.97 16.63 9.25
N ALA A 187 9.29 16.58 9.42
CA ALA A 187 9.94 15.57 10.26
C ALA A 187 9.31 15.44 11.66
N GLY A 188 9.00 14.20 12.06
CA GLY A 188 8.30 13.86 13.30
C GLY A 188 6.78 13.78 13.16
N ASN A 189 6.20 14.31 12.06
CA ASN A 189 4.77 14.21 11.77
C ASN A 189 4.46 12.92 11.01
N CYS A 190 3.20 12.49 11.07
CA CYS A 190 2.74 11.36 10.26
C CYS A 190 1.31 11.52 9.78
N VAL A 191 0.97 10.74 8.76
CA VAL A 191 -0.40 10.59 8.26
C VAL A 191 -0.77 9.13 8.13
N ILE A 192 -2.04 8.79 8.39
CA ILE A 192 -2.61 7.57 7.83
C ILE A 192 -3.02 7.87 6.40
N GLN A 193 -2.91 6.86 5.56
CA GLN A 193 -3.62 6.82 4.29
C GLN A 193 -4.67 5.73 4.43
N PRO A 194 -5.90 6.07 4.88
CA PRO A 194 -6.96 5.07 5.01
C PRO A 194 -7.22 4.32 3.70
N PRO A 195 -7.82 3.12 3.75
CA PRO A 195 -8.06 2.30 2.56
C PRO A 195 -8.73 3.11 1.43
N GLU A 196 -8.11 3.10 0.26
CA GLU A 196 -8.62 3.72 -0.96
C GLU A 196 -8.80 5.25 -0.93
N ILE A 197 -8.20 5.96 0.02
CA ILE A 197 -8.13 7.43 -0.02
C ILE A 197 -7.29 7.88 -1.22
N ARG A 198 -7.85 8.74 -2.08
CA ARG A 198 -7.06 9.33 -3.16
C ARG A 198 -6.08 10.34 -2.59
N HIS A 199 -4.85 10.30 -3.08
CA HIS A 199 -3.82 11.22 -2.65
C HIS A 199 -2.77 11.42 -3.73
N LYS A 200 -1.93 12.43 -3.49
CA LYS A 200 -0.81 12.78 -4.36
C LYS A 200 0.29 13.49 -3.57
N VAL A 201 1.54 13.13 -3.83
CA VAL A 201 2.73 13.88 -3.40
C VAL A 201 3.01 15.00 -4.41
N LEU A 202 3.16 16.23 -3.92
CA LEU A 202 3.37 17.40 -4.77
C LEU A 202 4.85 17.79 -4.82
N TYR A 203 5.47 17.92 -3.66
CA TYR A 203 6.86 18.35 -3.51
C TYR A 203 7.54 17.60 -2.38
N ALA A 204 8.85 17.48 -2.47
CA ALA A 204 9.71 16.92 -1.43
C ALA A 204 10.92 17.83 -1.18
N SER A 205 11.42 17.84 0.05
CA SER A 205 12.73 18.44 0.34
C SER A 205 13.87 17.57 -0.16
N ASP A 206 15.04 18.16 -0.38
CA ASP A 206 16.27 17.39 -0.61
C ASP A 206 16.55 16.44 0.56
N ASN A 207 16.97 15.22 0.25
CA ASN A 207 17.27 14.16 1.22
C ASN A 207 16.14 13.89 2.24
N ILE A 208 14.88 14.00 1.83
CA ILE A 208 13.78 13.53 2.69
C ILE A 208 13.94 12.03 2.93
N GLU A 209 13.68 11.63 4.17
CA GLU A 209 13.52 10.24 4.59
C GLU A 209 12.13 10.06 5.19
N VAL A 210 11.40 9.02 4.76
CA VAL A 210 10.11 8.63 5.33
C VAL A 210 10.12 7.15 5.70
N ILE A 211 9.38 6.81 6.75
CA ILE A 211 9.05 5.43 7.09
C ILE A 211 7.62 5.17 6.62
N GLU A 212 7.47 4.25 5.69
CA GLU A 212 6.18 3.77 5.21
C GLU A 212 5.87 2.41 5.83
N ILE A 213 4.67 2.24 6.35
CA ILE A 213 4.12 0.94 6.74
C ILE A 213 2.92 0.64 5.85
N GLY A 214 2.86 -0.56 5.29
CA GLY A 214 1.72 -1.03 4.48
C GLY A 214 1.29 -2.43 4.89
N VAL A 215 -0.03 -2.66 4.94
CA VAL A 215 -0.63 -3.93 5.34
C VAL A 215 -1.79 -4.25 4.39
N PRO A 216 -1.73 -5.35 3.62
CA PRO A 216 -0.64 -6.34 3.56
C PRO A 216 0.61 -5.80 2.85
N ALA A 217 1.69 -6.59 2.86
CA ALA A 217 2.97 -6.21 2.27
C ALA A 217 2.91 -5.97 0.76
N GLU A 218 2.07 -6.73 0.06
CA GLU A 218 1.78 -6.57 -1.37
C GLU A 218 0.34 -6.11 -1.56
N HIS A 219 0.17 -4.96 -2.21
CA HIS A 219 -1.13 -4.36 -2.39
C HIS A 219 -1.22 -3.62 -3.72
N VAL A 220 -2.44 -3.48 -4.22
CA VAL A 220 -2.70 -2.81 -5.50
C VAL A 220 -2.59 -1.30 -5.30
N THR A 221 -1.88 -0.63 -6.21
CA THR A 221 -1.93 0.82 -6.38
C THR A 221 -2.72 1.12 -7.65
N THR A 222 -3.81 1.86 -7.54
CA THR A 222 -4.64 2.25 -8.69
C THR A 222 -4.44 3.74 -8.96
N ILE A 223 -4.12 4.07 -10.22
CA ILE A 223 -4.06 5.45 -10.69
C ILE A 223 -5.47 5.90 -11.04
N ASP A 224 -5.89 7.04 -10.51
CA ASP A 224 -7.18 7.65 -10.77
C ASP A 224 -6.96 8.84 -11.73
N HIS A 225 -7.27 8.62 -13.01
CA HIS A 225 -7.12 9.66 -14.04
C HIS A 225 -8.29 10.65 -14.08
N ASP A 226 -9.40 10.31 -13.41
CA ASP A 226 -10.63 11.10 -13.44
C ASP A 226 -10.67 12.10 -12.27
N MET A 227 -10.14 11.72 -11.11
CA MET A 227 -10.10 12.58 -9.94
C MET A 227 -9.03 13.69 -10.05
N THR A 228 -9.42 14.91 -9.68
CA THR A 228 -8.51 16.04 -9.45
C THR A 228 -8.47 16.37 -7.96
N LEU A 229 -7.26 16.58 -7.42
CA LEU A 229 -7.02 17.02 -6.05
C LEU A 229 -6.40 18.43 -6.01
N PRO A 230 -6.75 19.28 -5.02
CA PRO A 230 -7.77 19.03 -4.00
C PRO A 230 -9.17 18.96 -4.62
N ASN A 231 -10.01 18.05 -4.12
CA ASN A 231 -11.43 17.98 -4.48
C ASN A 231 -12.26 18.83 -3.51
N GLY A 232 -13.54 19.05 -3.79
CA GLY A 232 -14.38 19.90 -2.95
C GLY A 232 -15.83 19.42 -2.81
N PRO A 233 -16.55 19.89 -1.76
CA PRO A 233 -16.03 20.52 -0.53
C PRO A 233 -15.28 19.53 0.36
N ALA A 234 -14.39 20.02 1.24
CA ALA A 234 -13.69 19.16 2.19
C ALA A 234 -14.67 18.50 3.19
N ASP A 235 -14.41 17.23 3.49
CA ASP A 235 -15.05 16.45 4.55
C ASP A 235 -13.98 15.69 5.37
N PRO A 236 -13.27 16.38 6.28
CA PRO A 236 -12.25 15.74 7.11
C PRO A 236 -12.80 14.66 8.06
N ALA A 237 -14.12 14.58 8.22
CA ALA A 237 -14.78 13.58 9.06
C ALA A 237 -15.14 12.29 8.28
N ARG A 238 -14.94 12.27 6.96
CA ARG A 238 -15.20 11.09 6.13
C ARG A 238 -14.42 9.89 6.64
N LYS A 239 -15.12 8.76 6.70
CA LYS A 239 -14.52 7.45 7.00
C LYS A 239 -14.33 6.65 5.71
N PHE A 240 -13.17 6.04 5.60
CA PHE A 240 -12.76 5.17 4.51
C PHE A 240 -12.68 3.75 5.06
N GLN A 241 -13.68 2.94 4.72
CA GLN A 241 -13.81 1.57 5.24
C GLN A 241 -13.69 1.49 6.78
N GLY A 242 -14.28 2.47 7.48
CA GLY A 242 -14.28 2.56 8.95
C GLY A 242 -13.12 3.35 9.57
N GLN A 243 -12.08 3.69 8.80
CA GLN A 243 -10.91 4.44 9.27
C GLN A 243 -10.99 5.92 8.89
N SER A 244 -10.50 6.80 9.75
CA SER A 244 -10.44 8.25 9.49
C SER A 244 -9.02 8.64 9.09
N PHE A 245 -8.89 9.67 8.24
CA PHE A 245 -7.60 10.28 8.00
C PHE A 245 -7.08 10.92 9.29
N VAL A 246 -5.77 10.82 9.54
CA VAL A 246 -5.11 11.49 10.66
C VAL A 246 -3.91 12.22 10.09
N HIS A 247 -3.74 13.48 10.45
CA HIS A 247 -2.49 14.22 10.28
C HIS A 247 -1.98 14.57 11.69
N HIS A 248 -1.08 13.74 12.19
CA HIS A 248 -0.45 13.95 13.49
C HIS A 248 0.68 14.97 13.37
N LYS A 249 0.71 15.94 14.28
CA LYS A 249 1.74 16.97 14.35
C LYS A 249 2.54 16.84 15.65
N ALA A 250 3.85 16.67 15.50
CA ALA A 250 4.79 16.44 16.58
C ALA A 250 4.82 17.56 17.63
N ASP A 251 4.67 18.80 17.19
CA ASP A 251 4.71 20.03 18.01
C ASP A 251 3.44 20.25 18.84
N GLN A 252 2.34 19.59 18.47
CA GLN A 252 1.05 19.62 19.18
C GLN A 252 0.88 18.41 20.11
N ALA A 253 1.76 17.42 19.99
CA ALA A 253 1.67 16.18 20.73
C ALA A 253 2.08 16.34 22.19
N ARG A 254 1.44 15.54 23.05
CA ARG A 254 1.78 15.46 24.47
C ARG A 254 2.48 14.14 24.77
N TRP A 255 3.43 14.19 25.67
CA TRP A 255 4.14 13.01 26.18
C TRP A 255 3.43 12.48 27.41
N HIS A 256 3.18 11.17 27.42
CA HIS A 256 2.50 10.46 28.50
C HIS A 256 3.35 9.26 28.95
N PRO A 257 3.16 8.74 30.18
CA PRO A 257 3.73 7.47 30.59
C PRO A 257 3.43 6.39 29.56
N PHE A 258 4.44 5.59 29.21
CA PHE A 258 4.30 4.52 28.23
C PHE A 258 4.07 3.17 28.89
N ARG A 259 3.59 2.21 28.09
CA ARG A 259 3.37 0.81 28.51
C ARG A 259 4.66 0.13 28.99
N LEU A 260 5.82 0.55 28.49
CA LEU A 260 7.13 0.10 28.96
C LEU A 260 7.58 0.97 30.14
N PRO A 261 7.86 0.38 31.32
CA PRO A 261 8.44 1.12 32.45
C PRO A 261 9.73 1.84 32.07
N GLY A 262 9.91 3.06 32.57
CA GLY A 262 11.08 3.89 32.25
C GLY A 262 10.98 4.62 30.91
N PHE A 263 9.86 4.54 30.19
CA PHE A 263 9.63 5.26 28.93
C PHE A 263 8.40 6.17 28.99
N VAL A 264 8.42 7.18 28.14
CA VAL A 264 7.27 8.02 27.81
C VAL A 264 7.04 7.97 26.31
N SER A 265 5.80 8.15 25.88
CA SER A 265 5.48 8.22 24.45
C SER A 265 4.58 9.40 24.13
N ARG A 266 4.67 9.87 22.89
CA ARG A 266 3.58 10.63 22.28
C ARG A 266 2.74 9.69 21.43
N ASP A 267 1.44 9.68 21.72
CA ASP A 267 0.43 8.98 20.93
C ASP A 267 0.02 9.84 19.72
N THR A 268 -0.10 9.18 18.58
CA THR A 268 -0.55 9.78 17.32
C THR A 268 -2.07 9.78 17.16
N ALA A 269 -2.80 9.16 18.10
CA ALA A 269 -4.24 8.91 18.09
C ALA A 269 -4.72 7.97 16.96
N ILE A 270 -3.79 7.25 16.33
CA ILE A 270 -4.06 6.38 15.17
C ILE A 270 -4.92 5.18 15.57
N ALA A 271 -4.68 4.58 16.73
CA ALA A 271 -5.50 3.47 17.23
C ALA A 271 -6.97 3.89 17.41
N HIS A 272 -7.23 5.09 17.91
CA HIS A 272 -8.59 5.61 18.04
C HIS A 272 -9.27 5.82 16.68
N ASN A 273 -8.57 6.46 15.74
CA ASN A 273 -9.14 6.88 14.45
C ASN A 273 -9.27 5.75 13.42
N THR A 274 -8.59 4.63 13.64
CA THR A 274 -8.67 3.44 12.79
C THR A 274 -9.51 2.31 13.39
N GLY A 275 -10.14 2.52 14.56
CA GLY A 275 -10.89 1.45 15.23
C GLY A 275 -9.98 0.31 15.72
N ASN A 276 -8.80 0.65 16.21
CA ASN A 276 -7.77 -0.24 16.75
C ASN A 276 -7.01 -1.09 15.71
N VAL A 277 -7.09 -0.78 14.41
CA VAL A 277 -6.33 -1.50 13.37
C VAL A 277 -4.83 -1.41 13.62
N ALA A 278 -4.32 -0.21 13.92
CA ALA A 278 -2.90 -0.01 14.23
C ALA A 278 -2.70 1.08 15.29
N GLY A 279 -1.57 1.02 15.98
CA GLY A 279 -1.12 1.99 16.96
C GLY A 279 0.24 2.52 16.54
N VAL A 280 0.48 3.81 16.74
CA VAL A 280 1.75 4.43 16.39
C VAL A 280 2.16 5.37 17.50
N HIS A 281 3.34 5.14 18.04
CA HIS A 281 3.90 5.93 19.12
C HIS A 281 5.32 6.36 18.75
N VAL A 282 5.68 7.59 19.11
CA VAL A 282 7.10 7.93 19.26
C VAL A 282 7.45 7.80 20.73
N VAL A 283 8.46 7.00 21.04
CA VAL A 283 8.84 6.58 22.39
C VAL A 283 10.24 7.11 22.70
N ARG A 284 10.44 7.61 23.92
CA ARG A 284 11.76 8.05 24.40
C ARG A 284 11.96 7.70 25.88
N PRO A 285 13.21 7.72 26.39
CA PRO A 285 13.48 7.50 27.80
C PRO A 285 12.72 8.48 28.68
N GLY A 286 12.10 7.95 29.72
CA GLY A 286 11.42 8.69 30.78
C GLY A 286 12.08 8.45 32.13
N THR A 287 11.28 8.50 33.19
CA THR A 287 11.71 8.17 34.55
C THR A 287 11.28 6.75 34.91
N GLY A 288 12.17 5.95 35.50
CA GLY A 288 11.85 4.61 35.99
C GLY A 288 12.95 3.60 35.66
N THR A 289 12.76 2.37 36.14
CA THR A 289 13.62 1.24 35.80
C THR A 289 13.11 0.59 34.52
N MET A 290 14.03 0.25 33.63
CA MET A 290 13.72 -0.52 32.42
C MET A 290 13.57 -1.98 32.80
N GLU A 291 12.36 -2.51 32.63
CA GLU A 291 12.00 -3.87 33.03
C GLU A 291 11.92 -4.82 31.82
N TRP A 292 12.00 -6.12 32.08
CA TRP A 292 11.68 -7.12 31.08
C TRP A 292 10.17 -7.15 30.83
N THR A 293 9.78 -7.22 29.56
CA THR A 293 8.38 -7.20 29.15
C THR A 293 8.09 -8.17 28.01
N GLU A 294 6.87 -8.68 27.99
CA GLU A 294 6.27 -9.41 26.88
C GLU A 294 5.06 -8.64 26.35
N HIS A 295 4.67 -8.89 25.11
CA HIS A 295 3.41 -8.38 24.55
C HIS A 295 2.57 -9.48 23.91
N LYS A 296 1.28 -9.18 23.75
CA LYS A 296 0.33 -10.02 22.98
C LYS A 296 0.00 -9.45 21.59
N CYS A 297 0.68 -8.39 21.17
CA CYS A 297 0.52 -7.78 19.85
C CYS A 297 0.90 -8.75 18.73
N ASP A 298 0.13 -8.78 17.63
CA ASP A 298 0.37 -9.66 16.48
C ASP A 298 1.62 -9.21 15.70
N ILE A 299 1.73 -7.90 15.46
CA ILE A 299 2.91 -7.26 14.87
C ILE A 299 3.35 -6.12 15.77
N LEU A 300 4.60 -6.16 16.24
CA LEU A 300 5.23 -5.04 16.96
C LEU A 300 6.54 -4.66 16.27
N PHE A 301 6.48 -3.63 15.44
CA PHE A 301 7.60 -3.09 14.69
C PHE A 301 8.17 -1.85 15.40
N THR A 302 9.49 -1.70 15.41
CA THR A 302 10.14 -0.50 15.94
C THR A 302 11.28 -0.06 15.04
N PHE A 303 11.38 1.24 14.82
CA PHE A 303 12.46 1.91 14.10
C PHE A 303 13.20 2.89 15.01
N VAL A 304 14.52 2.84 15.02
CA VAL A 304 15.36 3.77 15.80
C VAL A 304 15.54 5.06 15.01
N MET A 305 14.97 6.15 15.52
CA MET A 305 15.03 7.47 14.89
C MET A 305 16.26 8.26 15.33
N GLU A 306 16.55 8.25 16.62
CA GLU A 306 17.65 9.01 17.24
C GLU A 306 18.28 8.21 18.38
N GLY A 307 19.51 8.59 18.76
CA GLY A 307 20.22 7.97 19.87
C GLY A 307 20.60 6.51 19.64
N ARG A 308 20.95 5.82 20.74
CA ARG A 308 21.35 4.40 20.70
C ARG A 308 20.70 3.63 21.83
N MET A 309 20.47 2.35 21.59
CA MET A 309 19.97 1.42 22.62
C MET A 309 20.60 0.05 22.49
N GLU A 310 20.54 -0.71 23.57
CA GLU A 310 20.74 -2.15 23.58
C GLU A 310 19.37 -2.81 23.72
N LEU A 311 19.06 -3.73 22.80
CA LEU A 311 17.88 -4.59 22.84
C LEU A 311 18.29 -5.95 23.38
N GLU A 312 17.81 -6.29 24.56
CA GLU A 312 17.98 -7.61 25.16
C GLU A 312 16.73 -8.45 24.88
N GLY A 313 16.93 -9.70 24.47
CA GLY A 313 15.86 -10.65 24.20
C GLY A 313 16.12 -11.98 24.88
N GLU A 314 15.08 -12.64 25.36
CA GLU A 314 15.19 -13.94 26.02
C GLU A 314 15.93 -14.96 25.12
N GLY A 315 16.94 -15.63 25.70
CA GLY A 315 17.73 -16.65 25.01
C GLY A 315 18.60 -16.12 23.87
N ARG A 316 18.85 -14.81 23.80
CA ARG A 316 19.64 -14.17 22.74
C ARG A 316 20.71 -13.23 23.30
N ASP A 317 21.77 -13.05 22.54
CA ASP A 317 22.74 -12.00 22.81
C ASP A 317 22.10 -10.62 22.59
N ALA A 318 22.49 -9.67 23.45
CA ALA A 318 22.01 -8.30 23.34
C ALA A 318 22.51 -7.64 22.05
N VAL A 319 21.64 -6.86 21.41
CA VAL A 319 21.95 -6.20 20.13
C VAL A 319 21.98 -4.70 20.32
N GLN A 320 23.09 -4.05 19.96
CA GLN A 320 23.16 -2.59 19.89
C GLN A 320 22.51 -2.07 18.61
N LEU A 321 21.67 -1.06 18.77
CA LEU A 321 20.90 -0.43 17.71
C LEU A 321 21.20 1.07 17.67
N GLN A 322 21.18 1.62 16.47
CA GLN A 322 21.47 3.03 16.16
C GLN A 322 20.46 3.60 15.14
N PRO A 323 20.48 4.91 14.83
CA PRO A 323 19.51 5.50 13.93
C PRO A 323 19.51 4.84 12.55
N GLY A 324 18.32 4.53 12.04
CA GLY A 324 18.15 3.77 10.81
C GLY A 324 18.03 2.25 11.01
N ASP A 325 18.29 1.72 12.21
CA ASP A 325 18.02 0.32 12.51
C ASP A 325 16.53 0.10 12.80
N ALA A 326 16.04 -1.11 12.53
CA ALA A 326 14.68 -1.51 12.84
C ALA A 326 14.65 -2.91 13.42
N PHE A 327 13.57 -3.24 14.13
CA PHE A 327 13.36 -4.59 14.64
C PHE A 327 11.88 -4.92 14.81
N VAL A 328 11.59 -6.21 14.90
CA VAL A 328 10.27 -6.77 15.19
C VAL A 328 10.40 -7.72 16.37
N ILE A 329 9.46 -7.62 17.32
CA ILE A 329 9.36 -8.53 18.45
C ILE A 329 8.11 -9.40 18.27
N PRO A 330 8.23 -10.74 18.30
CA PRO A 330 7.07 -11.63 18.23
C PRO A 330 6.32 -11.68 19.58
N PRO A 331 5.00 -11.93 19.57
CA PRO A 331 4.23 -12.04 20.81
C PRO A 331 4.78 -13.11 21.75
N GLY A 332 4.75 -12.82 23.05
CA GLY A 332 5.21 -13.72 24.12
C GLY A 332 6.73 -13.85 24.25
N MET A 333 7.53 -13.15 23.45
CA MET A 333 8.98 -13.11 23.66
C MET A 333 9.34 -12.02 24.67
N SER A 334 10.00 -12.41 25.77
CA SER A 334 10.51 -11.47 26.77
C SER A 334 11.64 -10.62 26.20
N THR A 335 11.53 -9.30 26.33
CA THR A 335 12.55 -8.32 25.87
C THR A 335 12.71 -7.18 26.86
N ARG A 336 13.88 -6.54 26.86
CA ARG A 336 14.16 -5.32 27.64
C ARG A 336 14.90 -4.28 26.80
N TYR A 337 14.45 -3.04 26.91
CA TYR A 337 15.02 -1.91 26.17
C TYR A 337 15.97 -1.16 27.08
N ARG A 338 17.24 -0.99 26.65
CA ARG A 338 18.26 -0.26 27.43
C ARG A 338 18.80 0.92 26.63
N PRO A 339 18.27 2.14 26.85
CA PRO A 339 18.83 3.33 26.24
C PRO A 339 20.29 3.52 26.63
N LEU A 340 21.15 3.84 25.66
CA LEU A 340 22.56 4.18 25.87
C LEU A 340 22.78 5.70 25.95
N GLY A 341 21.70 6.47 25.88
CA GLY A 341 21.65 7.93 25.95
C GLY A 341 20.23 8.43 26.21
N ALA A 342 20.11 9.69 26.61
CA ALA A 342 18.81 10.35 26.84
C ALA A 342 18.15 10.87 25.55
N ASP A 343 18.88 10.83 24.44
CA ASP A 343 18.49 11.29 23.10
C ASP A 343 17.78 10.21 22.27
N LEU A 344 17.58 9.01 22.83
CA LEU A 344 16.89 7.92 22.14
C LEU A 344 15.46 8.31 21.77
N GLU A 345 15.13 8.22 20.49
CA GLU A 345 13.74 8.26 20.00
C GLU A 345 13.48 7.05 19.10
N LEU A 346 12.34 6.40 19.34
CA LEU A 346 11.88 5.21 18.64
C LEU A 346 10.51 5.47 18.03
N LEU A 347 10.31 5.06 16.78
CA LEU A 347 8.99 4.94 16.18
C LEU A 347 8.50 3.51 16.40
N GLU A 348 7.47 3.32 17.21
CA GLU A 348 6.83 2.02 17.43
C GLU A 348 5.50 1.97 16.67
N VAL A 349 5.29 0.88 15.93
CA VAL A 349 4.04 0.58 15.22
C VAL A 349 3.54 -0.79 15.64
N SER A 350 2.28 -0.85 16.08
CA SER A 350 1.62 -2.06 16.56
C SER A 350 0.38 -2.40 15.75
N LEU A 351 0.15 -3.69 15.49
CA LEU A 351 -1.11 -4.23 14.98
C LEU A 351 -1.54 -5.42 15.84
N PRO A 352 -2.71 -5.39 16.51
CA PRO A 352 -3.61 -4.23 16.65
C PRO A 352 -2.97 -3.08 17.46
N GLY A 353 -3.60 -1.90 17.45
CA GLY A 353 -3.01 -0.72 18.07
C GLY A 353 -2.88 -0.79 19.60
N VAL A 354 -3.93 -1.26 20.26
CA VAL A 354 -4.01 -1.48 21.71
C VAL A 354 -3.88 -2.97 21.96
N PHE A 355 -2.92 -3.33 22.81
CA PHE A 355 -2.57 -4.69 23.16
C PHE A 355 -2.04 -4.76 24.60
N GLU A 356 -2.00 -5.97 25.15
CA GLU A 356 -1.47 -6.22 26.49
C GLU A 356 0.05 -6.27 26.49
N THR A 357 0.68 -5.57 27.44
CA THR A 357 2.09 -5.70 27.81
C THR A 357 2.19 -6.28 29.22
N ILE A 358 2.96 -7.35 29.39
CA ILE A 358 3.14 -8.08 30.64
C ILE A 358 4.56 -7.79 31.15
N LEU A 359 4.71 -7.49 32.43
CA LEU A 359 6.02 -7.41 33.07
C LEU A 359 6.51 -8.83 33.38
N SER A 360 7.65 -9.21 32.85
CA SER A 360 8.27 -10.51 33.12
C SER A 360 8.89 -10.46 34.52
N GLN A 361 8.61 -11.47 35.35
CA GLN A 361 9.14 -11.57 36.72
C GLN A 361 10.60 -12.03 36.77
#